data_AF-A0A1B0G3Z7-F1
#
_entry.id   AF-A0A1B0G3Z7-F1
#
_cell.length_a   1.000
_cell.length_b   1.000
_cell.length_c   1.000
_cell.angle_alpha   90.00
_cell.angle_beta   90.00
_cell.angle_gamma   90.00
#
_symmetry.space_group_name_H-M   'P 1'
#
loop_
_entity.id
_entity.type
_entity.pdbx_description
1 polymer ?
#
loop_
_entity_poly.entity_id
_entity_poly.type
_entity_poly.pdbx_seq_one_letter_code
_entity_poly.pdbx_strand_id
1 'polypeptide(L)'
;MKSPVHVIAEESNIEPDVAVVDAYGLILPREILNIPKYGCINIHPSLLPRWRGAAPIQHTILAGDQETGVSIMQLDEGLDSGPILKQEKFLIEKNDNYKTLHDKLSKLGSDLLLKVLNEIEKQLPLKQNDNNACYADKVEDYKIYASDACEVAYRKVKAFYPKAFIKIENKRIRILDADFKALASEQGKIVNDNMHISLKGGTLIPKVVQMEGRNPCSIEDFLRGLKSSMVIWVVDGVIPVWNPVSIVQPPVISSIQDYEALKAEMIKNNNETTLEYRKYLATKAFALTAHYDSNIHSWFLSQSKNNELPEFFALYGHKAQELRYGENPHQKAAFYSNQFTKYPLEKIHGKELSYNNIVDIESALNITSEFEEPAAVIIKHNNPCGAAVSNNALEAYEKALSCDEVSSFGGIVALNREIDLKLAERLNEIFLEVVIAPSVNNEALKILQRKKNLRVIIHKSFQQNVKYQIKNVVGGFLVQENNDHTIKAEQVTKCTTTEKEKEDLIFAWKICKHVKSNAIVIPKDGCAIGIGVGQTSRIDSVNIAMKKAGEKCKGAVLASDAFFPFPDSIVESAKHGITAIIQPGGSLKDQDVIKAANANKIAMFFTGVRNFFH
;
A
#
# COMPACT_ATOMS: atom_id res chain seq x y z
N MET A 1 -4.81 39.16 34.66
CA MET A 1 -5.88 40.20 34.67
C MET A 1 -5.89 40.80 36.07
N LYS A 2 -5.97 42.13 36.20
CA LYS A 2 -6.11 42.78 37.52
C LYS A 2 -7.48 42.42 38.11
N SER A 3 -7.53 42.21 39.42
CA SER A 3 -8.77 41.92 40.11
C SER A 3 -9.81 43.05 39.94
N PRO A 4 -11.09 42.75 39.63
CA PRO A 4 -12.17 43.74 39.62
C PRO A 4 -12.72 44.04 41.03
N VAL A 5 -12.01 43.63 42.09
CA VAL A 5 -12.44 43.86 43.48
C VAL A 5 -12.54 45.36 43.73
N HIS A 6 -13.78 45.84 43.86
CA HIS A 6 -14.08 47.14 44.42
C HIS A 6 -13.99 47.04 45.94
N VAL A 7 -13.13 47.86 46.53
CA VAL A 7 -12.99 47.96 47.98
C VAL A 7 -14.17 48.76 48.51
N ILE A 8 -15.15 48.10 49.14
CA ILE A 8 -16.21 48.79 49.92
C ILE A 8 -15.65 49.12 51.33
N ALA A 9 -14.43 49.65 51.41
CA ALA A 9 -13.81 50.03 52.68
C ALA A 9 -14.03 51.51 53.02
N GLU A 10 -14.40 52.36 52.05
CA GLU A 10 -14.73 53.77 52.34
C GLU A 10 -15.98 53.90 53.23
N GLU A 11 -16.86 52.89 53.29
CA GLU A 11 -18.06 52.92 54.13
C GLU A 11 -17.91 52.22 55.50
N SER A 12 -16.83 51.47 55.76
CA SER A 12 -16.80 50.53 56.91
C SER A 12 -15.66 50.71 57.93
N ASN A 13 -14.69 51.62 57.72
CA ASN A 13 -13.67 51.99 58.72
C ASN A 13 -12.94 50.78 59.36
N ILE A 14 -12.75 49.69 58.59
CA ILE A 14 -12.13 48.45 59.07
C ILE A 14 -10.62 48.54 58.85
N GLU A 15 -9.83 48.40 59.93
CA GLU A 15 -8.37 48.30 59.91
C GLU A 15 -7.94 46.85 60.21
N PRO A 16 -7.92 45.94 59.21
CA PRO A 16 -7.56 44.56 59.47
C PRO A 16 -6.07 44.41 59.82
N ASP A 17 -5.75 43.55 60.77
CA ASP A 17 -4.35 43.22 61.07
C ASP A 17 -3.70 42.45 59.91
N VAL A 18 -4.42 41.54 59.26
CA VAL A 18 -3.93 40.69 58.17
C VAL A 18 -5.09 40.31 57.24
N ALA A 19 -4.82 40.16 55.95
CA ALA A 19 -5.79 39.57 55.01
C ALA A 19 -5.27 38.22 54.50
N VAL A 20 -6.11 37.19 54.52
CA VAL A 20 -5.75 35.85 54.02
C VAL A 20 -6.35 35.63 52.64
N VAL A 21 -5.50 35.22 51.71
CA VAL A 21 -5.85 34.86 50.34
C VAL A 21 -5.59 33.36 50.18
N ASP A 22 -6.56 32.67 49.59
CA ASP A 22 -6.44 31.25 49.27
C ASP A 22 -7.20 30.98 47.97
N ALA A 23 -6.61 30.17 47.10
CA ALA A 23 -7.16 29.78 45.79
C ALA A 23 -7.69 30.96 44.92
N TYR A 24 -7.09 32.15 45.03
CA TYR A 24 -7.52 33.33 44.29
C TYR A 24 -6.73 33.53 42.99
N GLY A 25 -7.43 33.51 41.85
CA GLY A 25 -6.80 33.46 40.52
C GLY A 25 -6.41 34.82 39.90
N LEU A 26 -6.45 35.93 40.64
CA LEU A 26 -6.17 37.28 40.12
C LEU A 26 -5.14 37.99 41.00
N ILE A 27 -4.37 38.90 40.39
CA ILE A 27 -3.40 39.74 41.12
C ILE A 27 -4.16 40.83 41.87
N LEU A 28 -3.89 40.95 43.18
CA LEU A 28 -4.44 42.01 44.00
C LEU A 28 -3.77 43.35 43.65
N PRO A 29 -4.55 44.42 43.46
CA PRO A 29 -4.01 45.75 43.25
C PRO A 29 -3.33 46.26 44.53
N ARG A 30 -2.33 47.13 44.36
CA ARG A 30 -1.50 47.65 45.45
C ARG A 30 -2.31 48.34 46.55
N GLU A 31 -3.40 48.99 46.16
CA GLU A 31 -4.36 49.65 47.04
C GLU A 31 -4.97 48.68 48.05
N ILE A 32 -5.17 47.40 47.68
CA ILE A 32 -5.67 46.35 48.58
C ILE A 32 -4.54 45.76 49.42
N LEU A 33 -3.38 45.52 48.80
CA LEU A 33 -2.22 44.93 49.47
C LEU A 33 -1.74 45.75 50.68
N ASN A 34 -1.92 47.07 50.63
CA ASN A 34 -1.49 48.01 51.67
C ASN A 34 -2.51 48.20 52.81
N ILE A 35 -3.74 47.65 52.71
CA ILE A 35 -4.78 47.87 53.74
C ILE A 35 -4.39 47.20 55.06
N PRO A 36 -4.02 45.90 55.10
CA PRO A 36 -3.79 45.25 56.38
C PRO A 36 -2.42 45.59 56.98
N LYS A 37 -2.35 45.78 58.30
CA LYS A 37 -1.14 46.16 59.03
C LYS A 37 0.06 45.23 58.76
N TYR A 38 -0.19 43.92 58.75
CA TYR A 38 0.79 42.86 58.46
C TYR A 38 0.72 42.35 57.02
N GLY A 39 -0.05 43.05 56.16
CA GLY A 39 -0.22 42.78 54.73
C GLY A 39 -1.19 41.65 54.41
N CYS A 40 -1.33 41.39 53.11
CA CYS A 40 -2.06 40.23 52.59
C CYS A 40 -1.13 39.03 52.55
N ILE A 41 -1.58 37.86 53.03
CA ILE A 41 -0.84 36.61 53.01
C ILE A 41 -1.56 35.56 52.16
N ASN A 42 -0.80 34.68 51.51
CA ASN A 42 -1.33 33.61 50.67
C ASN A 42 -0.80 32.25 51.12
N ILE A 43 -1.67 31.23 51.03
CA ILE A 43 -1.30 29.82 51.18
C ILE A 43 -0.96 29.29 49.80
N HIS A 44 0.32 28.99 49.55
CA HIS A 44 0.77 28.47 48.27
C HIS A 44 1.23 27.01 48.39
N PRO A 45 0.62 26.05 47.67
CA PRO A 45 0.92 24.63 47.83
C PRO A 45 2.14 24.18 47.01
N SER A 46 3.27 24.86 47.24
CA SER A 46 4.61 24.41 46.85
C SER A 46 5.69 25.00 47.77
N LEU A 47 6.93 24.52 47.60
CA LEU A 47 8.12 25.14 48.19
C LEU A 47 8.60 26.30 47.32
N LEU A 48 7.99 27.49 47.48
CA LEU A 48 8.42 28.70 46.78
C LEU A 48 9.92 28.98 46.99
N PRO A 49 10.66 29.43 45.94
CA PRO A 49 10.17 29.96 44.66
C PRO A 49 9.85 28.90 43.58
N ARG A 50 9.91 27.59 43.90
CA ARG A 50 9.58 26.52 42.95
C ARG A 50 8.06 26.47 42.74
N TRP A 51 7.62 26.44 41.49
CA TRP A 51 6.21 26.36 41.08
C TRP A 51 5.33 27.54 41.50
N ARG A 52 5.74 28.76 41.18
CA ARG A 52 4.86 29.95 41.21
C ARG A 52 3.73 29.81 40.19
N GLY A 53 2.50 30.17 40.52
CA GLY A 53 1.39 30.20 39.56
C GLY A 53 0.21 29.30 39.92
N ALA A 54 -0.60 28.99 38.90
CA ALA A 54 -1.97 28.52 39.07
C ALA A 54 -2.13 27.00 39.29
N ALA A 55 -1.12 26.19 38.97
CA ALA A 55 -1.21 24.72 39.08
C ALA A 55 0.03 24.05 39.73
N PRO A 56 0.51 24.55 40.89
CA PRO A 56 1.76 24.10 41.51
C PRO A 56 1.80 22.59 41.81
N ILE A 57 0.70 22.01 42.28
CA ILE A 57 0.61 20.58 42.64
C ILE A 57 0.76 19.70 41.39
N GLN A 58 0.10 20.07 40.29
CA GLN A 58 0.17 19.32 39.04
C GLN A 58 1.58 19.37 38.47
N HIS A 59 2.20 20.55 38.42
CA HIS A 59 3.56 20.70 37.91
C HIS A 59 4.62 20.00 38.78
N THR A 60 4.43 19.97 40.10
CA THR A 60 5.22 19.15 41.03
C THR A 60 5.21 17.67 40.62
N ILE A 61 4.01 17.11 40.40
CA ILE A 61 3.85 15.70 39.98
C ILE A 61 4.42 15.47 38.57
N LEU A 62 4.20 16.41 37.64
CA LEU A 62 4.70 16.31 36.26
C LEU A 62 6.23 16.33 36.19
N ALA A 63 6.89 17.17 36.98
CA ALA A 63 8.34 17.23 37.05
C ALA A 63 8.94 15.99 37.72
N GLY A 64 8.15 15.24 38.49
CA GLY A 64 8.61 14.06 39.23
C GLY A 64 9.33 14.42 40.53
N ASP A 65 8.97 15.56 41.12
CA ASP A 65 9.53 16.00 42.39
C ASP A 65 9.26 14.95 43.49
N GLN A 66 10.25 14.71 44.34
CA GLN A 66 10.12 13.77 45.47
C GLN A 66 9.62 14.47 46.74
N GLU A 67 9.82 15.78 46.83
CA GLU A 67 9.33 16.62 47.92
C GLU A 67 8.60 17.84 47.36
N THR A 68 7.61 18.31 48.12
CA THR A 68 6.94 19.59 47.93
C THR A 68 6.63 20.17 49.31
N GLY A 69 5.66 21.05 49.43
CA GLY A 69 5.26 21.61 50.71
C GLY A 69 4.24 22.71 50.57
N VAL A 70 4.07 23.48 51.64
CA VAL A 70 3.25 24.69 51.65
C VAL A 70 4.11 25.86 52.08
N SER A 71 3.96 26.97 51.38
CA SER A 71 4.52 28.27 51.73
C SER A 71 3.40 29.21 52.13
N ILE A 72 3.50 29.80 53.33
CA ILE A 72 2.74 30.99 53.70
C ILE A 72 3.62 32.18 53.36
N MET A 73 3.18 33.00 52.41
CA MET A 73 3.93 34.16 51.94
C MET A 73 3.11 35.43 52.05
N GLN A 74 3.79 36.56 52.15
CA GLN A 74 3.18 37.87 51.97
C GLN A 74 3.03 38.15 50.48
N LEU A 75 1.90 38.71 50.06
CA LEU A 75 1.62 39.06 48.68
C LEU A 75 2.28 40.38 48.30
N ASP A 76 2.80 40.43 47.08
CA ASP A 76 3.22 41.64 46.39
C ASP A 76 2.49 41.76 45.04
N GLU A 77 2.88 42.74 44.22
CA GLU A 77 2.25 42.96 42.90
C GLU A 77 2.66 41.90 41.86
N GLY A 78 3.58 40.98 42.20
CA GLY A 78 4.05 39.92 41.32
C GLY A 78 3.34 38.59 41.53
N LEU A 79 3.63 37.63 40.64
CA LEU A 79 3.03 36.30 40.69
C LEU A 79 3.82 35.43 41.67
N ASP A 80 3.27 35.24 42.86
CA ASP A 80 3.83 34.42 43.93
C ASP A 80 5.30 34.74 44.28
N SER A 81 5.70 36.01 44.16
CA SER A 81 7.07 36.51 44.35
C SER A 81 7.36 37.09 45.74
N GLY A 82 6.32 37.42 46.49
CA GLY A 82 6.47 38.10 47.78
C GLY A 82 7.17 37.24 48.84
N PRO A 83 7.66 37.87 49.93
CA PRO A 83 8.51 37.20 50.90
C PRO A 83 7.78 36.08 51.66
N ILE A 84 8.50 35.01 51.96
CA ILE A 84 7.96 33.82 52.66
C ILE A 84 7.98 34.08 54.17
N LEU A 85 6.84 33.89 54.83
CA LEU A 85 6.73 33.94 56.30
C LEU A 85 7.12 32.60 56.91
N LYS A 86 6.56 31.52 56.37
CA LYS A 86 6.83 30.15 56.83
C LYS A 86 6.67 29.16 55.69
N GLN A 87 7.44 28.09 55.73
CA GLN A 87 7.36 27.01 54.77
C GLN A 87 7.50 25.68 55.50
N GLU A 88 6.69 24.69 55.13
CA GLU A 88 6.75 23.34 55.68
C GLU A 88 6.85 22.32 54.54
N LYS A 89 7.83 21.41 54.64
CA LYS A 89 8.10 20.39 53.64
C LYS A 89 7.18 19.19 53.79
N PHE A 90 6.89 18.55 52.66
CA PHE A 90 6.09 17.34 52.58
C PHE A 90 6.73 16.36 51.58
N LEU A 91 6.94 15.11 52.00
CA LEU A 91 7.45 14.06 51.13
C LEU A 91 6.29 13.48 50.29
N ILE A 92 6.44 13.45 48.98
CA ILE A 92 5.39 12.97 48.08
C ILE A 92 5.39 11.44 48.09
N GLU A 93 4.25 10.83 48.40
CA GLU A 93 4.16 9.38 48.41
C GLU A 93 4.07 8.82 46.99
N LYS A 94 4.57 7.59 46.79
CA LYS A 94 4.56 6.93 45.48
C LYS A 94 3.16 6.84 44.86
N ASN A 95 2.09 6.77 45.65
CA ASN A 95 0.73 6.64 45.14
C ASN A 95 -0.05 7.97 45.10
N ASP A 96 0.60 9.09 45.42
CA ASP A 96 -0.07 10.38 45.37
C ASP A 96 -0.46 10.75 43.94
N ASN A 97 -1.70 11.21 43.79
CA ASN A 97 -2.21 11.90 42.61
C ASN A 97 -2.58 13.33 43.01
N TYR A 98 -3.06 14.13 42.05
CA TYR A 98 -3.43 15.52 42.32
C TYR A 98 -4.39 15.65 43.52
N LYS A 99 -5.43 14.81 43.59
CA LYS A 99 -6.43 14.90 44.66
C LYS A 99 -5.82 14.58 46.02
N THR A 100 -5.11 13.46 46.15
CA THR A 100 -4.57 13.04 47.46
C THR A 100 -3.50 14.00 47.96
N LEU A 101 -2.62 14.47 47.07
CA LEU A 101 -1.60 15.44 47.41
C LEU A 101 -2.22 16.80 47.76
N HIS A 102 -3.23 17.25 47.02
CA HIS A 102 -4.01 18.43 47.36
C HIS A 102 -4.61 18.31 48.77
N ASP A 103 -5.33 17.24 49.08
CA ASP A 103 -5.98 17.08 50.40
C ASP A 103 -4.95 17.11 51.56
N LYS A 104 -3.79 16.47 51.36
CA LYS A 104 -2.67 16.49 52.32
C LYS A 104 -2.07 17.88 52.50
N LEU A 105 -1.80 18.58 51.40
CA LEU A 105 -1.23 19.93 51.43
C LEU A 105 -2.23 20.98 51.94
N SER A 106 -3.52 20.83 51.66
CA SER A 106 -4.57 21.69 52.24
C SER A 106 -4.61 21.56 53.75
N LYS A 107 -4.50 20.33 54.28
CA LYS A 107 -4.42 20.12 55.74
C LYS A 107 -3.16 20.73 56.33
N LEU A 108 -2.00 20.46 55.74
CA LEU A 108 -0.72 21.03 56.15
C LEU A 108 -0.74 22.56 56.12
N GLY A 109 -1.28 23.13 55.05
CA GLY A 109 -1.37 24.58 54.85
C GLY A 109 -2.32 25.25 55.83
N SER A 110 -3.43 24.60 56.17
CA SER A 110 -4.35 25.10 57.21
C SER A 110 -3.66 25.15 58.58
N ASP A 111 -2.95 24.09 58.95
CA ASP A 111 -2.22 24.02 60.23
C ASP A 111 -1.06 25.02 60.27
N LEU A 112 -0.35 25.19 59.14
CA LEU A 112 0.74 26.16 59.01
C LEU A 112 0.26 27.61 59.05
N LEU A 113 -0.86 27.91 58.38
CA LEU A 113 -1.49 29.23 58.41
C LEU A 113 -1.87 29.62 59.84
N LEU A 114 -2.51 28.72 60.60
CA LEU A 114 -2.87 28.99 62.00
C LEU A 114 -1.64 29.32 62.87
N LYS A 115 -0.52 28.60 62.67
CA LYS A 115 0.75 28.92 63.35
C LYS A 115 1.25 30.32 62.99
N VAL A 116 1.20 30.69 61.71
CA VAL A 116 1.63 32.01 61.23
C VAL A 116 0.74 33.12 61.80
N LEU A 117 -0.58 32.94 61.79
CA LEU A 117 -1.53 33.92 62.30
C LEU A 117 -1.37 34.15 63.81
N ASN A 118 -1.16 33.09 64.60
CA ASN A 118 -0.93 33.20 66.04
C ASN A 118 0.35 33.96 66.41
N GLU A 119 1.30 34.05 65.49
CA GLU A 119 2.60 34.69 65.69
C GLU A 119 2.87 35.77 64.63
N ILE A 120 1.82 36.40 64.08
CA ILE A 120 1.94 37.27 62.89
C ILE A 120 2.89 38.45 63.14
N GLU A 121 2.84 39.04 64.33
CA GLU A 121 3.69 40.18 64.73
C GLU A 121 5.18 39.79 64.88
N LYS A 122 5.46 38.50 65.03
CA LYS A 122 6.81 37.95 65.21
C LYS A 122 7.38 37.35 63.92
N GLN A 123 6.58 37.25 62.86
CA GLN A 123 7.07 36.71 61.60
C GLN A 123 8.13 37.63 61.00
N LEU A 124 9.18 37.03 60.45
CA LEU A 124 10.23 37.73 59.71
C LEU A 124 10.15 37.28 58.25
N PRO A 125 9.53 38.08 57.36
CA PRO A 125 9.40 37.73 55.96
C PRO A 125 10.77 37.59 55.29
N LEU A 126 11.02 36.43 54.69
CA LEU A 126 12.25 36.13 53.97
C LEU A 126 12.05 36.31 52.47
N LYS A 127 12.83 37.21 51.87
CA LYS A 127 12.77 37.46 50.43
C LYS A 127 13.13 36.19 49.64
N GLN A 128 12.31 35.85 48.66
CA GLN A 128 12.59 34.75 47.74
C GLN A 128 13.81 35.06 46.85
N ASN A 129 14.54 34.01 46.42
CA ASN A 129 15.56 34.15 45.39
C ASN A 129 14.94 33.94 44.01
N ASP A 130 14.69 35.03 43.28
CA ASP A 130 14.00 34.99 41.98
C ASP A 130 14.76 34.19 40.91
N ASN A 131 16.08 34.04 41.02
CA ASN A 131 16.87 33.22 40.08
C ASN A 131 16.52 31.72 40.16
N ASN A 132 15.87 31.27 41.24
CA ASN A 132 15.45 29.89 41.44
C ASN A 132 13.96 29.68 41.11
N ALA A 133 13.26 30.70 40.60
CA ALA A 133 11.83 30.61 40.31
C ALA A 133 11.53 29.67 39.14
N CYS A 134 10.51 28.84 39.32
CA CYS A 134 9.90 28.05 38.24
C CYS A 134 8.39 28.32 38.23
N TYR A 135 7.76 28.31 37.06
CA TYR A 135 6.36 28.69 36.90
C TYR A 135 5.47 27.48 36.59
N ALA A 136 4.27 27.50 37.16
CA ALA A 136 3.25 26.47 37.08
C ALA A 136 2.00 27.03 36.40
N ASP A 137 2.01 26.97 35.07
CA ASP A 137 0.88 27.42 34.25
C ASP A 137 -0.38 26.58 34.50
N LYS A 138 -1.55 27.20 34.30
CA LYS A 138 -2.83 26.52 34.41
C LYS A 138 -2.88 25.31 33.47
N VAL A 139 -3.33 24.17 33.98
CA VAL A 139 -3.43 22.93 33.23
C VAL A 139 -4.89 22.61 32.82
N GLU A 140 -5.06 22.07 31.62
CA GLU A 140 -6.35 21.63 31.08
C GLU A 140 -6.48 20.11 31.08
N ASP A 141 -7.45 19.55 30.35
CA ASP A 141 -7.58 18.12 30.19
C ASP A 141 -6.44 17.56 29.33
N TYR A 142 -5.92 16.38 29.69
CA TYR A 142 -4.79 15.78 28.98
C TYR A 142 -5.18 14.50 28.23
N LYS A 143 -4.96 14.49 26.91
CA LYS A 143 -5.04 13.27 26.10
C LYS A 143 -3.69 12.54 26.12
N ILE A 144 -3.67 11.27 26.50
CA ILE A 144 -2.47 10.43 26.43
C ILE A 144 -2.24 10.01 24.98
N TYR A 145 -1.03 10.26 24.47
CA TYR A 145 -0.63 9.96 23.11
C TYR A 145 0.32 8.77 23.08
N ALA A 146 0.30 7.98 22.00
CA ALA A 146 1.22 6.86 21.80
C ALA A 146 2.71 7.28 21.81
N SER A 147 2.98 8.54 21.45
CA SER A 147 4.31 9.15 21.45
C SER A 147 4.80 9.57 22.83
N ASP A 148 3.95 9.59 23.86
CA ASP A 148 4.37 9.92 25.21
C ASP A 148 5.43 8.91 25.70
N ALA A 149 6.44 9.40 26.42
CA ALA A 149 7.26 8.52 27.24
C ALA A 149 6.37 7.91 28.33
N CYS A 150 6.47 6.60 28.55
CA CYS A 150 5.53 5.89 29.39
C CYS A 150 5.49 6.40 30.84
N GLU A 151 6.65 6.76 31.38
CA GLU A 151 6.78 7.38 32.70
C GLU A 151 6.14 8.78 32.75
N VAL A 152 6.25 9.54 31.65
CA VAL A 152 5.61 10.85 31.53
C VAL A 152 4.10 10.69 31.48
N ALA A 153 3.57 9.73 30.71
CA ALA A 153 2.14 9.43 30.70
C ALA A 153 1.62 8.99 32.06
N TYR A 154 2.39 8.17 32.79
CA TYR A 154 2.07 7.78 34.17
C TYR A 154 1.97 8.99 35.11
N ARG A 155 2.95 9.91 35.07
CA ARG A 155 2.89 11.17 35.83
C ARG A 155 1.71 12.04 35.41
N LYS A 156 1.37 12.08 34.13
CA LYS A 156 0.22 12.83 33.62
C LYS A 156 -1.12 12.23 34.12
N VAL A 157 -1.27 10.90 34.19
CA VAL A 157 -2.46 10.29 34.81
C VAL A 157 -2.68 10.82 36.24
N LYS A 158 -1.60 10.91 37.02
CA LYS A 158 -1.65 11.41 38.41
C LYS A 158 -1.87 12.90 38.52
N ALA A 159 -1.10 13.69 37.78
CA ALA A 159 -1.14 15.15 37.83
C ALA A 159 -2.47 15.71 37.33
N PHE A 160 -3.04 15.08 36.30
CA PHE A 160 -4.28 15.54 35.70
C PHE A 160 -5.51 14.86 36.29
N TYR A 161 -5.42 14.07 37.37
CA TYR A 161 -6.60 13.37 37.92
C TYR A 161 -7.80 14.30 38.16
N PRO A 162 -9.02 13.99 37.67
CA PRO A 162 -9.47 12.83 36.88
C PRO A 162 -9.53 13.10 35.35
N LYS A 163 -8.85 14.13 34.87
CA LYS A 163 -8.93 14.70 33.52
C LYS A 163 -8.00 14.07 32.48
N ALA A 164 -7.10 13.17 32.86
CA ALA A 164 -6.30 12.38 31.91
C ALA A 164 -7.18 11.36 31.17
N PHE A 165 -7.06 11.26 29.85
CA PHE A 165 -7.90 10.37 29.04
C PHE A 165 -7.21 9.81 27.80
N ILE A 166 -7.77 8.72 27.27
CA ILE A 166 -7.51 8.21 25.92
C ILE A 166 -8.78 8.35 25.07
N LYS A 167 -8.60 8.35 23.74
CA LYS A 167 -9.71 8.24 22.80
C LYS A 167 -9.72 6.87 22.16
N ILE A 168 -10.92 6.32 22.10
CA ILE A 168 -11.20 4.97 21.65
C ILE A 168 -12.49 5.08 20.81
N GLU A 169 -12.45 4.78 19.50
CA GLU A 169 -13.62 4.90 18.60
C GLU A 169 -14.40 6.21 18.78
N ASN A 170 -13.68 7.33 18.86
CA ASN A 170 -14.20 8.68 19.15
C ASN A 170 -14.84 8.89 20.55
N LYS A 171 -14.87 7.87 21.41
CA LYS A 171 -15.29 7.99 22.81
C LYS A 171 -14.12 8.36 23.72
N ARG A 172 -14.41 9.18 24.72
CA ARG A 172 -13.44 9.58 25.75
C ARG A 172 -13.49 8.60 26.92
N ILE A 173 -12.34 8.04 27.26
CA ILE A 173 -12.17 7.16 28.43
C ILE A 173 -11.09 7.77 29.33
N ARG A 174 -11.49 8.23 30.51
CA ARG A 174 -10.58 8.76 31.51
C ARG A 174 -9.81 7.62 32.18
N ILE A 175 -8.52 7.83 32.37
CA ILE A 175 -7.67 6.93 33.17
C ILE A 175 -7.51 7.59 34.53
N LEU A 176 -8.09 6.96 35.55
CA LEU A 176 -8.16 7.50 36.90
C LEU A 176 -7.04 6.95 37.80
N ASP A 177 -6.59 5.73 37.51
CA ASP A 177 -5.43 5.13 38.16
C ASP A 177 -4.73 4.19 37.18
N ALA A 178 -3.42 4.06 37.32
CA ALA A 178 -2.59 3.21 36.48
C ALA A 178 -1.32 2.77 37.22
N ASP A 179 -0.72 1.67 36.77
CA ASP A 179 0.68 1.30 37.03
C ASP A 179 1.55 1.53 35.79
N PHE A 180 2.86 1.44 35.99
CA PHE A 180 3.84 1.52 34.92
C PHE A 180 4.89 0.41 35.05
N LYS A 181 5.24 -0.21 33.92
CA LYS A 181 6.36 -1.15 33.81
C LYS A 181 7.34 -0.68 32.74
N ALA A 182 8.57 -0.34 33.15
CA ALA A 182 9.65 -0.02 32.22
C ALA A 182 10.11 -1.29 31.49
N LEU A 183 10.02 -1.29 30.16
CA LEU A 183 10.44 -2.38 29.28
C LEU A 183 10.93 -1.77 27.96
N ALA A 184 11.93 -2.40 27.33
CA ALA A 184 12.23 -2.15 25.94
C ALA A 184 11.16 -2.86 25.08
N SER A 185 10.17 -2.11 24.57
CA SER A 185 9.15 -2.66 23.68
C SER A 185 8.84 -1.73 22.50
N GLU A 186 8.38 -2.34 21.40
CA GLU A 186 7.88 -1.65 20.21
C GLU A 186 6.74 -0.67 20.54
N GLN A 187 6.77 0.50 19.90
CA GLN A 187 5.94 1.67 20.23
C GLN A 187 4.44 1.48 19.88
N GLY A 188 3.54 2.02 20.72
CA GLY A 188 2.18 2.43 20.33
C GLY A 188 1.06 1.39 20.30
N LYS A 189 1.27 0.16 20.78
CA LYS A 189 0.24 -0.91 20.78
C LYS A 189 -0.39 -1.11 22.15
N ILE A 190 -1.69 -1.37 22.22
CA ILE A 190 -2.23 -2.06 23.40
C ILE A 190 -1.71 -3.50 23.37
N VAL A 191 -1.01 -3.91 24.43
CA VAL A 191 -0.14 -5.10 24.42
C VAL A 191 -0.92 -6.40 24.68
N ASN A 192 -2.11 -6.34 25.24
CA ASN A 192 -2.92 -7.52 25.59
C ASN A 192 -4.41 -7.18 25.83
N ASP A 193 -5.21 -8.21 26.06
CA ASP A 193 -6.65 -8.15 26.39
C ASP A 193 -6.98 -7.37 27.68
N ASN A 194 -5.97 -6.87 28.40
CA ASN A 194 -6.09 -6.13 29.66
C ASN A 194 -5.98 -4.60 29.48
N MET A 195 -6.04 -4.09 28.24
CA MET A 195 -5.92 -2.65 27.93
C MET A 195 -4.58 -2.01 28.36
N HIS A 196 -3.50 -2.80 28.44
CA HIS A 196 -2.15 -2.29 28.68
C HIS A 196 -1.67 -1.43 27.51
N ILE A 197 -1.26 -0.19 27.72
CA ILE A 197 -0.89 0.76 26.66
C ILE A 197 0.64 0.79 26.50
N SER A 198 1.17 0.29 25.38
CA SER A 198 2.60 0.42 25.04
C SER A 198 2.90 1.86 24.63
N LEU A 199 3.82 2.48 25.36
CA LEU A 199 4.29 3.84 25.15
C LEU A 199 5.80 3.82 25.00
N LYS A 200 6.42 4.96 24.66
CA LYS A 200 7.87 5.01 24.50
C LYS A 200 8.58 4.66 25.83
N GLY A 201 9.35 3.57 25.84
CA GLY A 201 10.13 3.12 27.00
C GLY A 201 9.38 2.26 28.03
N GLY A 202 8.15 1.83 27.75
CA GLY A 202 7.48 0.81 28.57
C GLY A 202 5.97 0.75 28.39
N THR A 203 5.27 0.19 29.37
CA THR A 203 3.83 -0.08 29.30
C THR A 203 3.09 0.56 30.47
N LEU A 204 2.05 1.35 30.15
CA LEU A 204 1.10 1.92 31.11
C LEU A 204 -0.04 0.92 31.32
N ILE A 205 -0.37 0.63 32.56
CA ILE A 205 -1.32 -0.42 32.95
C ILE A 205 -2.49 0.24 33.68
N PRO A 206 -3.60 0.58 33.00
CA PRO A 206 -4.76 1.19 33.65
C PRO A 206 -5.35 0.28 34.73
N LYS A 207 -5.70 0.84 35.89
CA LYS A 207 -6.37 0.14 37.00
C LYS A 207 -7.82 0.53 37.14
N VAL A 208 -8.09 1.83 37.05
CA VAL A 208 -9.43 2.40 37.18
C VAL A 208 -9.68 3.32 36.00
N VAL A 209 -10.81 3.12 35.33
CA VAL A 209 -11.19 3.88 34.15
C VAL A 209 -12.62 4.37 34.25
N GLN A 210 -12.92 5.45 33.52
CA GLN A 210 -14.26 6.01 33.44
C GLN A 210 -14.59 6.37 32.00
N MET A 211 -15.58 5.68 31.43
CA MET A 211 -16.17 6.07 30.15
C MET A 211 -17.07 7.29 30.36
N GLU A 212 -17.09 8.18 29.37
CA GLU A 212 -17.98 9.34 29.37
C GLU A 212 -19.44 8.95 29.65
N GLY A 213 -20.08 9.65 30.58
CA GLY A 213 -21.45 9.36 31.03
C GLY A 213 -21.63 8.14 31.92
N ARG A 214 -20.54 7.46 32.37
CA ARG A 214 -20.61 6.31 33.27
C ARG A 214 -19.85 6.53 34.58
N ASN A 215 -20.16 5.69 35.57
CA ASN A 215 -19.41 5.63 36.83
C ASN A 215 -18.02 5.02 36.59
N PRO A 216 -17.00 5.46 37.35
CA PRO A 216 -15.70 4.78 37.39
C PRO A 216 -15.86 3.29 37.71
N CYS A 217 -15.08 2.44 37.05
CA CYS A 217 -14.99 1.02 37.36
C CYS A 217 -13.56 0.50 37.24
N SER A 218 -13.32 -0.71 37.78
CA SER A 218 -12.06 -1.41 37.56
C SER A 218 -11.85 -1.67 36.08
N ILE A 219 -10.59 -1.80 35.65
CA ILE A 219 -10.30 -2.17 34.27
C ILE A 219 -10.89 -3.55 33.91
N GLU A 220 -10.92 -4.47 34.87
CA GLU A 220 -11.47 -5.82 34.69
C GLU A 220 -12.99 -5.78 34.43
N ASP A 221 -13.74 -4.99 35.22
CA ASP A 221 -15.18 -4.83 35.02
C ASP A 221 -15.50 -4.05 33.75
N PHE A 222 -14.67 -3.06 33.41
CA PHE A 222 -14.76 -2.34 32.15
C PHE A 222 -14.67 -3.31 30.96
N LEU A 223 -13.66 -4.20 30.98
CA LEU A 223 -13.42 -5.17 29.92
C LEU A 223 -14.54 -6.22 29.84
N ARG A 224 -15.07 -6.71 30.97
CA ARG A 224 -16.23 -7.64 31.00
C ARG A 224 -17.50 -7.03 30.38
N GLY A 225 -17.66 -5.72 30.49
CA GLY A 225 -18.82 -4.99 29.96
C GLY A 225 -18.78 -4.73 28.44
N LEU A 226 -17.64 -4.96 27.78
CA LEU A 226 -17.51 -4.83 26.33
C LEU A 226 -18.12 -6.08 25.66
N LYS A 227 -19.25 -5.92 24.98
CA LYS A 227 -19.85 -7.02 24.19
C LYS A 227 -18.83 -7.50 23.16
N SER A 228 -18.60 -8.81 23.12
CA SER A 228 -17.68 -9.53 22.23
C SER A 228 -17.89 -9.17 20.75
N SER A 229 -17.22 -8.13 20.30
CA SER A 229 -16.82 -7.90 18.92
C SER A 229 -15.53 -7.11 18.96
N MET A 230 -14.46 -7.74 18.45
CA MET A 230 -13.17 -7.16 18.06
C MET A 230 -13.01 -5.66 18.32
N VAL A 231 -12.24 -5.28 19.34
CA VAL A 231 -11.51 -4.01 19.24
C VAL A 231 -10.12 -4.16 19.85
N ILE A 232 -9.11 -4.11 18.99
CA ILE A 232 -7.74 -3.79 19.39
C ILE A 232 -7.69 -2.26 19.36
N TRP A 233 -7.61 -1.65 20.53
CA TRP A 233 -7.57 -0.20 20.61
C TRP A 233 -6.15 0.28 20.34
N VAL A 234 -5.99 1.13 19.33
CA VAL A 234 -4.75 1.86 19.05
C VAL A 234 -4.96 3.29 19.50
N VAL A 235 -4.03 3.82 20.30
CA VAL A 235 -3.99 5.25 20.59
C VAL A 235 -3.50 5.94 19.31
N ASP A 236 -4.45 6.54 18.58
CA ASP A 236 -4.28 7.24 17.30
C ASP A 236 -4.10 6.38 16.05
N GLY A 237 -5.18 6.25 15.27
CA GLY A 237 -5.14 5.84 13.87
C GLY A 237 -5.47 4.36 13.64
N VAL A 238 -6.45 4.13 12.76
CA VAL A 238 -6.90 2.81 12.34
C VAL A 238 -5.81 2.14 11.50
N ILE A 239 -5.20 1.08 12.03
CA ILE A 239 -4.90 -0.11 11.24
C ILE A 239 -5.42 -1.27 12.10
N PRO A 240 -6.42 -2.05 11.65
CA PRO A 240 -6.77 -3.28 12.34
C PRO A 240 -5.58 -4.21 12.21
N VAL A 241 -4.68 -4.22 13.18
CA VAL A 241 -3.71 -5.32 13.31
C VAL A 241 -4.50 -6.46 13.92
N TRP A 242 -5.23 -7.19 13.09
CA TRP A 242 -5.95 -8.40 13.44
C TRP A 242 -5.07 -9.27 14.34
N ASN A 243 -5.45 -9.50 15.60
CA ASN A 243 -4.81 -10.51 16.42
C ASN A 243 -5.22 -11.86 15.85
N PRO A 244 -4.34 -12.62 15.17
CA PRO A 244 -4.74 -13.89 14.59
C PRO A 244 -5.12 -14.89 15.68
N VAL A 245 -4.68 -14.69 16.92
CA VAL A 245 -4.81 -15.68 18.00
C VAL A 245 -6.27 -15.93 18.41
N SER A 246 -7.16 -14.92 18.37
CA SER A 246 -8.56 -15.07 18.77
C SER A 246 -9.46 -15.70 17.69
N ILE A 247 -9.13 -15.52 16.40
CA ILE A 247 -9.80 -16.23 15.27
C ILE A 247 -9.39 -17.68 15.20
N VAL A 248 -8.25 -17.98 15.80
CA VAL A 248 -7.64 -19.30 15.85
C VAL A 248 -8.16 -20.04 17.10
N GLN A 249 -9.26 -19.65 17.76
CA GLN A 249 -9.78 -20.29 18.98
C GLN A 249 -11.33 -20.24 18.99
N PRO A 250 -12.01 -20.69 17.90
CA PRO A 250 -11.94 -22.06 17.37
C PRO A 250 -11.34 -22.18 15.94
N PRO A 251 -11.01 -23.39 15.43
CA PRO A 251 -10.65 -23.57 14.02
C PRO A 251 -11.76 -23.07 13.09
N VAL A 252 -11.44 -22.14 12.18
CA VAL A 252 -12.39 -21.62 11.18
C VAL A 252 -12.25 -22.42 9.89
N ILE A 253 -13.27 -23.20 9.54
CA ILE A 253 -13.30 -23.91 8.25
C ILE A 253 -14.11 -23.13 7.23
N SER A 254 -13.49 -22.84 6.10
CA SER A 254 -14.09 -22.11 4.98
C SER A 254 -14.30 -22.97 3.72
N SER A 255 -14.01 -24.28 3.79
CA SER A 255 -14.05 -25.20 2.65
C SER A 255 -14.31 -26.63 3.11
N ILE A 256 -15.21 -27.34 2.42
CA ILE A 256 -15.56 -28.75 2.70
C ILE A 256 -14.35 -29.67 2.50
N GLN A 257 -13.41 -29.29 1.63
CA GLN A 257 -12.19 -30.06 1.37
C GLN A 257 -11.26 -30.15 2.59
N ASP A 258 -11.44 -29.29 3.60
CA ASP A 258 -10.62 -29.31 4.82
C ASP A 258 -11.11 -30.30 5.88
N TYR A 259 -12.29 -30.92 5.71
CA TYR A 259 -12.89 -31.78 6.74
C TYR A 259 -12.03 -33.00 7.08
N GLU A 260 -11.51 -33.72 6.08
CA GLU A 260 -10.66 -34.89 6.32
C GLU A 260 -9.33 -34.50 6.96
N ALA A 261 -8.73 -33.38 6.55
CA ALA A 261 -7.50 -32.87 7.14
C ALA A 261 -7.69 -32.45 8.60
N LEU A 262 -8.82 -31.78 8.91
CA LEU A 262 -9.17 -31.42 10.30
C LEU A 262 -9.34 -32.68 11.14
N LYS A 263 -10.08 -33.67 10.63
CA LYS A 263 -10.31 -34.93 11.34
C LYS A 263 -8.99 -35.65 11.65
N ALA A 264 -8.08 -35.71 10.69
CA ALA A 264 -6.75 -36.28 10.87
C ALA A 264 -5.91 -35.51 11.91
N GLU A 265 -5.93 -34.16 11.87
CA GLU A 265 -5.27 -33.32 12.86
C GLU A 265 -5.84 -33.57 14.27
N MET A 266 -7.17 -33.64 14.41
CA MET A 266 -7.83 -33.91 15.69
C MET A 266 -7.47 -35.28 16.25
N ILE A 267 -7.53 -36.33 15.42
CA ILE A 267 -7.16 -37.70 15.84
C ILE A 267 -5.70 -37.73 16.32
N LYS A 268 -4.80 -37.04 15.61
CA LYS A 268 -3.37 -37.00 15.95
C LYS A 268 -3.09 -36.24 17.25
N ASN A 269 -3.92 -35.26 17.61
CA ASN A 269 -3.70 -34.35 18.73
C ASN A 269 -4.78 -34.49 19.82
N ASN A 270 -5.20 -35.72 20.15
CA ASN A 270 -6.14 -36.01 21.25
C ASN A 270 -7.48 -35.24 21.18
N ASN A 271 -8.09 -35.18 20.00
CA ASN A 271 -9.30 -34.42 19.68
C ASN A 271 -9.14 -32.89 19.78
N GLU A 272 -7.91 -32.38 19.83
CA GLU A 272 -7.60 -30.95 19.76
C GLU A 272 -6.94 -30.60 18.41
N THR A 273 -6.70 -29.32 18.17
CA THR A 273 -5.92 -28.85 17.01
C THR A 273 -4.67 -28.13 17.51
N THR A 274 -3.63 -28.05 16.70
CA THR A 274 -2.47 -27.22 17.02
C THR A 274 -2.74 -25.75 16.69
N LEU A 275 -2.04 -24.83 17.35
CA LEU A 275 -2.08 -23.40 17.03
C LEU A 275 -1.65 -23.14 15.57
N GLU A 276 -0.66 -23.87 15.09
CA GLU A 276 -0.14 -23.78 13.72
C GLU A 276 -1.22 -24.16 12.69
N TYR A 277 -1.91 -25.28 12.91
CA TYR A 277 -3.00 -25.72 12.03
C TYR A 277 -4.16 -24.71 12.02
N ARG A 278 -4.54 -24.18 13.19
CA ARG A 278 -5.59 -23.16 13.27
C ARG A 278 -5.18 -21.86 12.58
N LYS A 279 -3.90 -21.45 12.65
CA LYS A 279 -3.37 -20.30 11.88
C LYS A 279 -3.47 -20.56 10.38
N TYR A 280 -3.10 -21.76 9.92
CA TYR A 280 -3.25 -22.16 8.54
C TYR A 280 -4.71 -22.06 8.06
N LEU A 281 -5.67 -22.59 8.82
CA LEU A 281 -7.09 -22.45 8.52
C LEU A 281 -7.55 -20.99 8.47
N ALA A 282 -7.10 -20.16 9.41
CA ALA A 282 -7.39 -18.73 9.39
C ALA A 282 -6.86 -18.04 8.12
N THR A 283 -5.65 -18.39 7.63
CA THR A 283 -5.15 -17.83 6.36
C THR A 283 -6.06 -18.14 5.18
N LYS A 284 -6.65 -19.35 5.13
CA LYS A 284 -7.61 -19.72 4.08
C LYS A 284 -8.92 -18.94 4.20
N ALA A 285 -9.45 -18.78 5.41
CA ALA A 285 -10.67 -18.02 5.66
C ALA A 285 -10.52 -16.54 5.26
N PHE A 286 -9.38 -15.92 5.56
CA PHE A 286 -9.10 -14.55 5.14
C PHE A 286 -8.87 -14.39 3.65
N ALA A 287 -8.22 -15.35 3.00
CA ALA A 287 -8.11 -15.34 1.54
C ALA A 287 -9.50 -15.38 0.87
N LEU A 288 -10.43 -16.18 1.42
CA LEU A 288 -11.80 -16.27 0.92
C LEU A 288 -12.58 -14.97 1.10
N THR A 289 -12.51 -14.34 2.26
CA THR A 289 -13.23 -13.07 2.52
C THR A 289 -12.65 -11.92 1.71
N ALA A 290 -11.32 -11.82 1.58
CA ALA A 290 -10.67 -10.85 0.70
C ALA A 290 -11.10 -11.03 -0.77
N HIS A 291 -11.22 -12.27 -1.24
CA HIS A 291 -11.77 -12.55 -2.57
C HIS A 291 -13.22 -12.07 -2.72
N TYR A 292 -14.05 -12.41 -1.74
CA TYR A 292 -15.47 -12.08 -1.74
C TYR A 292 -15.69 -10.56 -1.83
N ASP A 293 -15.00 -9.80 -0.98
CA ASP A 293 -15.09 -8.33 -0.98
C ASP A 293 -14.51 -7.72 -2.27
N SER A 294 -13.45 -8.31 -2.84
CA SER A 294 -12.90 -7.89 -4.13
C SER A 294 -13.89 -8.08 -5.28
N ASN A 295 -14.67 -9.15 -5.27
CA ASN A 295 -15.72 -9.40 -6.26
C ASN A 295 -16.89 -8.41 -6.11
N ILE A 296 -17.32 -8.13 -4.87
CA ILE A 296 -18.36 -7.12 -4.60
C ILE A 296 -17.91 -5.76 -5.13
N HIS A 297 -16.68 -5.35 -4.79
CA HIS A 297 -16.10 -4.10 -5.29
C HIS A 297 -16.06 -4.06 -6.82
N SER A 298 -15.58 -5.13 -7.47
CA SER A 298 -15.52 -5.22 -8.93
C SER A 298 -16.90 -5.12 -9.59
N TRP A 299 -17.94 -5.70 -8.96
CA TRP A 299 -19.31 -5.59 -9.44
C TRP A 299 -19.85 -4.16 -9.35
N PHE A 300 -19.66 -3.47 -8.22
CA PHE A 300 -20.06 -2.06 -8.09
C PHE A 300 -19.35 -1.17 -9.12
N LEU A 301 -18.06 -1.41 -9.36
CA LEU A 301 -17.32 -0.73 -10.42
C LEU A 301 -17.92 -0.99 -11.80
N SER A 302 -18.33 -2.23 -12.11
CA SER A 302 -18.93 -2.54 -13.40
C SER A 302 -20.31 -1.91 -13.62
N GLN A 303 -20.99 -1.47 -12.55
CA GLN A 303 -22.26 -0.73 -12.64
C GLN A 303 -22.04 0.78 -12.83
N SER A 304 -20.83 1.29 -12.60
CA SER A 304 -20.49 2.68 -12.85
C SER A 304 -20.52 2.97 -14.35
N LYS A 305 -21.12 4.10 -14.74
CA LYS A 305 -21.13 4.57 -16.13
C LYS A 305 -19.84 5.28 -16.54
N ASN A 306 -18.89 5.43 -15.61
CA ASN A 306 -17.65 6.14 -15.89
C ASN A 306 -16.60 5.15 -16.42
N ASN A 307 -16.05 5.42 -17.61
CA ASN A 307 -15.03 4.58 -18.24
C ASN A 307 -13.62 4.82 -17.67
N GLU A 308 -13.50 5.46 -16.50
CA GLU A 308 -12.22 5.77 -15.87
C GLU A 308 -11.70 4.59 -15.04
N LEU A 309 -10.37 4.54 -14.85
CA LEU A 309 -9.76 3.60 -13.91
C LEU A 309 -10.21 3.93 -12.48
N PRO A 310 -10.47 2.91 -11.64
CA PRO A 310 -10.99 3.13 -10.30
C PRO A 310 -9.91 3.71 -9.36
N GLU A 311 -10.34 4.49 -8.36
CA GLU A 311 -9.45 5.01 -7.31
C GLU A 311 -8.82 3.88 -6.49
N PHE A 312 -9.56 2.79 -6.27
CA PHE A 312 -9.06 1.58 -5.64
C PHE A 312 -9.00 0.44 -6.64
N PHE A 313 -7.82 -0.19 -6.80
CA PHE A 313 -7.63 -1.32 -7.69
C PHE A 313 -7.29 -2.58 -6.90
N ALA A 314 -8.23 -3.52 -6.84
CA ALA A 314 -8.06 -4.79 -6.13
C ALA A 314 -7.54 -5.87 -7.08
N LEU A 315 -6.37 -6.44 -6.77
CA LEU A 315 -5.86 -7.64 -7.42
C LEU A 315 -6.01 -8.85 -6.52
N TYR A 316 -6.65 -9.89 -7.04
CA TYR A 316 -6.78 -11.15 -6.33
C TYR A 316 -6.44 -12.32 -7.25
N GLY A 317 -5.81 -13.35 -6.68
CA GLY A 317 -5.65 -14.64 -7.31
C GLY A 317 -5.46 -15.74 -6.28
N HIS A 318 -5.95 -16.94 -6.59
CA HIS A 318 -5.64 -18.15 -5.84
C HIS A 318 -4.55 -18.93 -6.57
N LYS A 319 -3.67 -19.58 -5.82
CA LYS A 319 -2.61 -20.40 -6.42
C LYS A 319 -3.25 -21.62 -7.10
N ALA A 320 -3.23 -21.64 -8.42
CA ALA A 320 -3.84 -22.68 -9.23
C ALA A 320 -2.85 -23.78 -9.63
N GLN A 321 -1.57 -23.42 -9.81
CA GLN A 321 -0.51 -24.37 -10.15
C GLN A 321 0.86 -23.86 -9.69
N GLU A 322 1.61 -24.69 -8.96
CA GLU A 322 3.03 -24.42 -8.69
C GLU A 322 3.84 -24.66 -9.97
N LEU A 323 4.80 -23.78 -10.27
CA LEU A 323 5.69 -23.91 -11.42
C LEU A 323 7.08 -24.37 -10.94
N ARG A 324 7.83 -25.01 -11.84
CA ARG A 324 9.15 -25.58 -11.51
C ARG A 324 10.14 -24.51 -11.02
N TYR A 325 10.10 -23.33 -11.63
CA TYR A 325 10.85 -22.13 -11.30
C TYR A 325 10.25 -20.93 -12.08
N GLY A 326 10.67 -19.72 -11.75
CA GLY A 326 10.29 -18.48 -12.42
C GLY A 326 10.98 -18.29 -13.76
N GLU A 327 11.35 -17.06 -14.10
CA GLU A 327 12.08 -16.80 -15.35
C GLU A 327 13.44 -17.52 -15.37
N ASN A 328 14.06 -17.64 -14.19
CA ASN A 328 15.35 -18.32 -13.97
C ASN A 328 15.22 -19.46 -12.94
N PRO A 329 16.06 -20.52 -13.02
CA PRO A 329 15.96 -21.71 -12.17
C PRO A 329 15.98 -21.49 -10.64
N HIS A 330 16.62 -20.41 -10.18
CA HIS A 330 16.74 -20.09 -8.76
C HIS A 330 15.50 -19.36 -8.19
N GLN A 331 14.58 -18.90 -9.05
CA GLN A 331 13.39 -18.17 -8.67
C GLN A 331 12.22 -19.16 -8.48
N LYS A 332 11.46 -19.02 -7.40
CA LYS A 332 10.19 -19.77 -7.23
C LYS A 332 9.08 -19.10 -8.03
N ALA A 333 8.14 -19.87 -8.56
CA ALA A 333 6.99 -19.31 -9.28
C ALA A 333 5.76 -20.20 -9.18
N ALA A 334 4.60 -19.59 -9.36
CA ALA A 334 3.31 -20.26 -9.45
C ALA A 334 2.38 -19.46 -10.36
N PHE A 335 1.45 -20.15 -11.01
CA PHE A 335 0.32 -19.54 -11.71
C PHE A 335 -0.82 -19.29 -10.71
N TYR A 336 -1.30 -18.05 -10.68
CA TYR A 336 -2.44 -17.62 -9.88
C TYR A 336 -3.62 -17.30 -10.80
N SER A 337 -4.81 -17.82 -10.49
CA SER A 337 -6.03 -17.59 -11.27
C SER A 337 -7.02 -16.73 -10.49
N ASN A 338 -7.80 -15.94 -11.21
CA ASN A 338 -8.87 -15.09 -10.67
C ASN A 338 -10.25 -15.76 -10.64
N GLN A 339 -10.40 -16.97 -11.23
CA GLN A 339 -11.70 -17.65 -11.42
C GLN A 339 -11.86 -18.98 -10.64
N PHE A 340 -11.00 -19.28 -9.67
CA PHE A 340 -10.95 -20.62 -9.02
C PHE A 340 -10.72 -21.79 -9.98
N THR A 341 -10.08 -21.53 -11.12
CA THR A 341 -9.78 -22.52 -12.17
C THR A 341 -8.27 -22.72 -12.36
N LYS A 342 -7.88 -23.90 -12.85
CA LYS A 342 -6.52 -24.15 -13.36
C LYS A 342 -6.20 -23.20 -14.52
N TYR A 343 -4.93 -23.14 -14.93
CA TYR A 343 -4.57 -22.49 -16.19
C TYR A 343 -5.51 -22.99 -17.30
N PRO A 344 -6.23 -22.11 -18.00
CA PRO A 344 -7.39 -22.49 -18.80
C PRO A 344 -7.04 -23.29 -20.07
N LEU A 345 -5.75 -23.53 -20.31
CA LEU A 345 -5.28 -24.29 -21.46
C LEU A 345 -5.01 -25.75 -21.09
N GLU A 346 -5.54 -26.64 -21.92
CA GLU A 346 -5.49 -28.08 -21.69
C GLU A 346 -4.20 -28.67 -22.27
N LYS A 347 -3.25 -29.04 -21.40
CA LYS A 347 -2.04 -29.76 -21.82
C LYS A 347 -2.35 -31.25 -21.98
N ILE A 348 -2.28 -31.77 -23.20
CA ILE A 348 -2.61 -33.16 -23.54
C ILE A 348 -1.37 -34.06 -23.69
N HIS A 349 -0.16 -33.48 -23.79
CA HIS A 349 1.09 -34.23 -23.87
C HIS A 349 2.27 -33.41 -23.33
N GLY A 350 3.36 -34.11 -22.96
CA GLY A 350 4.65 -33.51 -22.66
C GLY A 350 4.92 -33.14 -21.20
N LYS A 351 6.07 -32.49 -20.98
CA LYS A 351 6.53 -32.02 -19.67
C LYS A 351 5.61 -30.95 -19.09
N GLU A 352 5.72 -30.68 -17.78
CA GLU A 352 5.06 -29.52 -17.17
C GLU A 352 5.50 -28.19 -17.82
N LEU A 353 4.60 -27.23 -17.83
CA LEU A 353 4.86 -25.87 -18.33
C LEU A 353 5.76 -25.12 -17.35
N SER A 354 6.74 -24.41 -17.89
CA SER A 354 7.56 -23.45 -17.14
C SER A 354 6.90 -22.06 -17.14
N TYR A 355 7.42 -21.16 -16.30
CA TYR A 355 7.03 -19.75 -16.31
C TYR A 355 7.18 -19.11 -17.70
N ASN A 356 8.34 -19.30 -18.33
CA ASN A 356 8.60 -18.77 -19.67
C ASN A 356 7.69 -19.40 -20.73
N ASN A 357 7.32 -20.68 -20.59
CA ASN A 357 6.35 -21.27 -21.53
C ASN A 357 4.99 -20.55 -21.46
N ILE A 358 4.51 -20.22 -20.26
CA ILE A 358 3.22 -19.52 -20.10
C ILE A 358 3.29 -18.12 -20.72
N VAL A 359 4.39 -17.38 -20.48
CA VAL A 359 4.61 -16.05 -21.08
C VAL A 359 4.64 -16.13 -22.61
N ASP A 360 5.40 -17.07 -23.16
CA ASP A 360 5.53 -17.24 -24.61
C ASP A 360 4.22 -17.75 -25.26
N ILE A 361 3.46 -18.60 -24.57
CA ILE A 361 2.13 -19.05 -25.02
C ILE A 361 1.16 -17.87 -25.10
N GLU A 362 1.11 -17.02 -24.08
CA GLU A 362 0.24 -15.84 -24.08
C GLU A 362 0.55 -14.94 -25.28
N SER A 363 1.82 -14.63 -25.50
CA SER A 363 2.24 -13.82 -26.66
C SER A 363 1.93 -14.49 -27.99
N ALA A 364 2.08 -15.82 -28.08
CA ALA A 364 1.77 -16.56 -29.30
C ALA A 364 0.27 -16.51 -29.60
N LEU A 365 -0.57 -16.68 -28.59
CA LEU A 365 -2.04 -16.62 -28.71
C LEU A 365 -2.52 -15.21 -29.07
N ASN A 366 -1.97 -14.18 -28.45
CA ASN A 366 -2.34 -12.78 -28.73
C ASN A 366 -2.13 -12.42 -30.20
N ILE A 367 -0.96 -12.77 -30.75
CA ILE A 367 -0.67 -12.52 -32.17
C ILE A 367 -1.55 -13.41 -33.05
N THR A 368 -1.70 -14.69 -32.72
CA THR A 368 -2.49 -15.63 -33.51
C THR A 368 -3.97 -15.24 -33.56
N SER A 369 -4.49 -14.59 -32.50
CA SER A 369 -5.88 -14.10 -32.43
C SER A 369 -6.16 -12.84 -33.27
N GLU A 370 -5.14 -12.17 -33.80
CA GLU A 370 -5.30 -11.04 -34.73
C GLU A 370 -5.79 -11.49 -36.13
N PHE A 371 -5.83 -12.80 -36.39
CA PHE A 371 -6.09 -13.37 -37.71
C PHE A 371 -7.30 -14.31 -37.70
N GLU A 372 -8.22 -14.06 -38.62
CA GLU A 372 -9.33 -14.97 -38.89
C GLU A 372 -8.89 -16.09 -39.83
N GLU A 373 -8.01 -15.78 -40.79
CA GLU A 373 -7.42 -16.70 -41.77
C GLU A 373 -6.56 -17.76 -41.08
N PRO A 374 -6.34 -18.95 -41.69
CA PRO A 374 -5.39 -19.93 -41.16
C PRO A 374 -4.01 -19.31 -40.92
N ALA A 375 -3.61 -19.25 -39.66
CA ALA A 375 -2.43 -18.53 -39.19
C ALA A 375 -1.53 -19.43 -38.35
N ALA A 376 -0.22 -19.20 -38.46
CA ALA A 376 0.79 -19.78 -37.60
C ALA A 376 1.75 -18.69 -37.10
N VAL A 377 2.03 -18.71 -35.80
CA VAL A 377 2.97 -17.79 -35.13
C VAL A 377 4.00 -18.61 -34.37
N ILE A 378 5.27 -18.23 -34.48
CA ILE A 378 6.39 -18.84 -33.78
C ILE A 378 6.98 -17.79 -32.84
N ILE A 379 6.92 -18.05 -31.54
CA ILE A 379 7.47 -17.21 -30.49
C ILE A 379 8.75 -17.81 -29.94
N LYS A 380 9.70 -16.93 -29.60
CA LYS A 380 10.84 -17.25 -28.74
C LYS A 380 11.20 -16.06 -27.87
N HIS A 381 11.29 -16.28 -26.56
CA HIS A 381 11.64 -15.23 -25.58
C HIS A 381 10.73 -14.01 -25.71
N ASN A 382 9.42 -14.26 -25.69
CA ASN A 382 8.35 -13.27 -25.70
C ASN A 382 8.27 -12.40 -26.96
N ASN A 383 8.91 -12.83 -28.06
CA ASN A 383 8.93 -12.12 -29.33
C ASN A 383 8.66 -13.07 -30.51
N PRO A 384 7.96 -12.61 -31.56
CA PRO A 384 7.78 -13.41 -32.76
C PRO A 384 9.08 -13.52 -33.55
N CYS A 385 9.47 -14.75 -33.88
CA CYS A 385 10.51 -15.03 -34.87
C CYS A 385 9.93 -15.45 -36.23
N GLY A 386 8.64 -15.79 -36.28
CA GLY A 386 7.91 -16.07 -37.52
C GLY A 386 6.42 -15.89 -37.33
N ALA A 387 5.73 -15.38 -38.36
CA ALA A 387 4.28 -15.26 -38.39
C ALA A 387 3.81 -15.28 -39.84
N ALA A 388 2.75 -16.04 -40.14
CA ALA A 388 2.18 -16.07 -41.48
C ALA A 388 0.72 -16.48 -41.48
N VAL A 389 0.02 -16.07 -42.54
CA VAL A 389 -1.30 -16.54 -42.95
C VAL A 389 -1.22 -17.27 -44.29
N SER A 390 -2.07 -18.28 -44.48
CA SER A 390 -2.20 -18.99 -45.76
C SER A 390 -3.57 -19.67 -45.90
N ASN A 391 -3.73 -20.50 -46.92
CA ASN A 391 -4.97 -21.24 -47.18
C ASN A 391 -5.25 -22.34 -46.14
N ASN A 392 -4.20 -22.86 -45.50
CA ASN A 392 -4.29 -23.90 -44.49
C ASN A 392 -3.17 -23.79 -43.46
N ALA A 393 -3.30 -24.53 -42.36
CA ALA A 393 -2.41 -24.49 -41.21
C ALA A 393 -0.96 -24.92 -41.54
N LEU A 394 -0.81 -25.92 -42.42
CA LEU A 394 0.51 -26.42 -42.85
C LEU A 394 1.29 -25.36 -43.61
N GLU A 395 0.68 -24.77 -44.64
CA GLU A 395 1.32 -23.72 -45.44
C GLU A 395 1.64 -22.48 -44.59
N ALA A 396 0.73 -22.10 -43.67
CA ALA A 396 0.98 -21.00 -42.75
C ALA A 396 2.19 -21.29 -41.85
N TYR A 397 2.28 -22.51 -41.29
CA TYR A 397 3.44 -22.93 -40.49
C TYR A 397 4.74 -22.91 -41.29
N GLU A 398 4.76 -23.48 -42.50
CA GLU A 398 5.96 -23.51 -43.34
C GLU A 398 6.43 -22.11 -43.72
N LYS A 399 5.50 -21.20 -44.06
CA LYS A 399 5.81 -19.79 -44.30
C LYS A 399 6.39 -19.14 -43.05
N ALA A 400 5.72 -19.26 -41.90
CA ALA A 400 6.18 -18.66 -40.65
C ALA A 400 7.58 -19.16 -40.25
N LEU A 401 7.83 -20.46 -40.42
CA LEU A 401 9.14 -21.08 -40.18
C LEU A 401 10.23 -20.51 -41.10
N SER A 402 9.90 -20.26 -42.38
CA SER A 402 10.83 -19.70 -43.37
C SER A 402 11.29 -18.25 -43.11
N CYS A 403 10.67 -17.57 -42.14
CA CYS A 403 11.07 -16.25 -41.66
C CYS A 403 12.45 -16.32 -41.00
N ASP A 404 12.61 -17.21 -40.02
CA ASP A 404 13.84 -17.37 -39.24
C ASP A 404 13.88 -18.79 -38.65
N GLU A 405 14.33 -19.76 -39.45
CA GLU A 405 14.41 -21.17 -39.04
C GLU A 405 15.34 -21.37 -37.84
N VAL A 406 16.43 -20.61 -37.78
CA VAL A 406 17.43 -20.70 -36.70
C VAL A 406 16.81 -20.26 -35.38
N SER A 407 16.11 -19.13 -35.37
CA SER A 407 15.43 -18.66 -34.16
C SER A 407 14.22 -19.53 -33.81
N SER A 408 13.55 -20.15 -34.79
CA SER A 408 12.41 -21.04 -34.55
C SER A 408 12.77 -22.32 -33.77
N PHE A 409 14.04 -22.73 -33.77
CA PHE A 409 14.51 -23.86 -32.97
C PHE A 409 14.32 -23.61 -31.47
N GLY A 410 13.58 -24.50 -30.81
CA GLY A 410 13.18 -24.40 -29.41
C GLY A 410 12.05 -23.39 -29.16
N GLY A 411 11.39 -22.91 -30.21
CA GLY A 411 10.28 -21.98 -30.11
C GLY A 411 8.97 -22.61 -29.66
N ILE A 412 7.97 -21.75 -29.51
CA ILE A 412 6.56 -22.10 -29.28
C ILE A 412 5.79 -21.78 -30.56
N VAL A 413 5.05 -22.76 -31.07
CA VAL A 413 4.21 -22.59 -32.28
C VAL A 413 2.75 -22.51 -31.85
N ALA A 414 2.07 -21.42 -32.22
CA ALA A 414 0.64 -21.26 -32.06
C ALA A 414 -0.08 -21.26 -33.41
N LEU A 415 -1.22 -21.96 -33.46
CA LEU A 415 -2.08 -22.10 -34.63
C LEU A 415 -3.52 -21.75 -34.26
N ASN A 416 -4.27 -21.16 -35.20
CA ASN A 416 -5.71 -20.93 -35.07
C ASN A 416 -6.58 -21.97 -35.81
N ARG A 417 -5.97 -23.08 -36.24
CA ARG A 417 -6.62 -24.21 -36.92
C ARG A 417 -6.13 -25.53 -36.35
N GLU A 418 -6.90 -26.59 -36.60
CA GLU A 418 -6.58 -27.96 -36.18
C GLU A 418 -5.21 -28.42 -36.69
N ILE A 419 -4.52 -29.22 -35.87
CA ILE A 419 -3.31 -29.93 -36.29
C ILE A 419 -3.71 -31.28 -36.88
N ASP A 420 -3.53 -31.41 -38.20
CA ASP A 420 -3.68 -32.66 -38.93
C ASP A 420 -2.38 -33.47 -38.98
N LEU A 421 -2.43 -34.64 -39.63
CA LEU A 421 -1.31 -35.56 -39.72
C LEU A 421 -0.08 -34.93 -40.40
N LYS A 422 -0.27 -34.24 -41.53
CA LYS A 422 0.83 -33.66 -42.32
C LYS A 422 1.50 -32.52 -41.57
N LEU A 423 0.71 -31.66 -40.93
CA LEU A 423 1.23 -30.60 -40.08
C LEU A 423 2.00 -31.18 -38.88
N ALA A 424 1.49 -32.23 -38.24
CA ALA A 424 2.21 -32.88 -37.15
C ALA A 424 3.54 -33.50 -37.59
N GLU A 425 3.62 -34.10 -38.78
CA GLU A 425 4.87 -34.59 -39.35
C GLU A 425 5.88 -33.46 -39.51
N ARG A 426 5.45 -32.34 -40.12
CA ARG A 426 6.30 -31.17 -40.35
C ARG A 426 6.76 -30.48 -39.05
N LEU A 427 5.87 -30.37 -38.05
CA LEU A 427 6.21 -29.85 -36.71
C LEU A 427 7.25 -30.74 -36.00
N ASN A 428 7.21 -32.06 -36.23
CA ASN A 428 8.06 -33.03 -35.56
C ASN A 428 9.51 -33.08 -36.09
N GLU A 429 9.78 -32.46 -37.24
CA GLU A 429 11.11 -32.35 -37.84
C GLU A 429 12.04 -31.44 -37.06
N ILE A 430 11.50 -30.40 -36.40
CA ILE A 430 12.26 -29.40 -35.66
C ILE A 430 12.04 -29.60 -34.16
N PHE A 431 13.04 -29.21 -33.35
CA PHE A 431 12.85 -29.16 -31.91
C PHE A 431 11.96 -27.95 -31.55
N LEU A 432 10.78 -28.23 -30.98
CA LEU A 432 9.86 -27.23 -30.45
C LEU A 432 9.64 -27.50 -28.96
N GLU A 433 9.48 -26.45 -28.17
CA GLU A 433 9.14 -26.61 -26.75
C GLU A 433 7.65 -26.84 -26.53
N VAL A 434 6.82 -26.11 -27.28
CA VAL A 434 5.36 -26.11 -27.17
C VAL A 434 4.74 -25.97 -28.55
N VAL A 435 3.66 -26.72 -28.78
CA VAL A 435 2.72 -26.50 -29.89
C VAL A 435 1.33 -26.30 -29.30
N ILE A 436 0.63 -25.26 -29.74
CA ILE A 436 -0.72 -24.92 -29.29
C ILE A 436 -1.68 -24.70 -30.47
N ALA A 437 -2.85 -25.33 -30.39
CA ALA A 437 -3.88 -25.27 -31.44
C ALA A 437 -5.30 -25.48 -30.87
N PRO A 438 -6.37 -25.19 -31.63
CA PRO A 438 -7.75 -25.39 -31.16
C PRO A 438 -8.14 -26.86 -31.01
N SER A 439 -7.54 -27.73 -31.81
CA SER A 439 -7.71 -29.19 -31.75
C SER A 439 -6.50 -29.88 -32.39
N VAL A 440 -6.33 -31.17 -32.09
CA VAL A 440 -5.30 -32.03 -32.68
C VAL A 440 -5.98 -33.34 -33.07
N ASN A 441 -5.82 -33.75 -34.32
CA ASN A 441 -6.31 -35.03 -34.79
C ASN A 441 -5.62 -36.20 -34.03
N ASN A 442 -6.33 -37.30 -33.79
CA ASN A 442 -5.76 -38.44 -33.05
C ASN A 442 -4.50 -39.04 -33.69
N GLU A 443 -4.44 -39.14 -35.03
CA GLU A 443 -3.23 -39.63 -35.72
C GLU A 443 -2.09 -38.61 -35.65
N ALA A 444 -2.42 -37.33 -35.74
CA ALA A 444 -1.47 -36.24 -35.56
C ALA A 444 -0.84 -36.24 -34.15
N LEU A 445 -1.66 -36.48 -33.12
CA LEU A 445 -1.20 -36.57 -31.74
C LEU A 445 -0.17 -37.70 -31.55
N LYS A 446 -0.38 -38.87 -32.18
CA LYS A 446 0.60 -39.97 -32.14
C LYS A 446 1.96 -39.58 -32.71
N ILE A 447 1.99 -38.73 -33.75
CA ILE A 447 3.24 -38.21 -34.31
C ILE A 447 3.92 -37.27 -33.32
N LEU A 448 3.20 -36.29 -32.78
CA LEU A 448 3.75 -35.33 -31.81
C LEU A 448 4.25 -36.02 -30.53
N GLN A 449 3.58 -37.09 -30.10
CA GLN A 449 3.96 -37.89 -28.92
C GLN A 449 5.30 -38.60 -29.05
N ARG A 450 5.86 -38.75 -30.26
CA ARG A 450 7.21 -39.27 -30.48
C ARG A 450 8.27 -38.41 -29.79
N LYS A 451 8.01 -37.11 -29.60
CA LYS A 451 8.87 -36.21 -28.80
C LYS A 451 8.34 -36.19 -27.37
N LYS A 452 8.93 -37.00 -26.49
CA LYS A 452 8.54 -37.13 -25.06
C LYS A 452 8.40 -35.79 -24.32
N ASN A 453 9.19 -34.78 -24.70
CA ASN A 453 9.26 -33.51 -23.98
C ASN A 453 8.38 -32.39 -24.58
N LEU A 454 7.91 -32.53 -25.82
CA LEU A 454 7.10 -31.53 -26.50
C LEU A 454 5.78 -31.35 -25.76
N ARG A 455 5.44 -30.13 -25.35
CA ARG A 455 4.09 -29.88 -24.83
C ARG A 455 3.13 -29.67 -25.99
N VAL A 456 2.02 -30.40 -25.97
CA VAL A 456 0.92 -30.19 -26.90
C VAL A 456 -0.25 -29.65 -26.08
N ILE A 457 -0.74 -28.48 -26.47
CA ILE A 457 -1.75 -27.72 -25.74
C ILE A 457 -2.96 -27.46 -26.63
N ILE A 458 -4.15 -27.67 -26.09
CA ILE A 458 -5.42 -27.36 -26.73
C ILE A 458 -5.99 -26.07 -26.14
N HIS A 459 -6.39 -25.13 -27.00
CA HIS A 459 -7.16 -23.94 -26.61
C HIS A 459 -8.57 -24.01 -27.19
N LYS A 460 -9.57 -24.25 -26.33
CA LYS A 460 -10.98 -24.20 -26.75
C LYS A 460 -11.41 -22.75 -26.70
N SER A 461 -11.41 -22.08 -27.85
CA SER A 461 -11.74 -20.65 -28.03
C SER A 461 -10.97 -19.72 -27.08
N PHE A 462 -9.76 -19.32 -27.46
CA PHE A 462 -9.08 -18.21 -26.78
C PHE A 462 -9.83 -16.90 -27.05
N GLN A 463 -10.80 -16.57 -26.20
CA GLN A 463 -11.36 -15.22 -26.11
C GLN A 463 -10.64 -14.49 -24.99
N GLN A 464 -9.79 -13.54 -25.36
CA GLN A 464 -9.03 -12.75 -24.41
C GLN A 464 -9.94 -11.69 -23.78
N ASN A 465 -10.75 -12.10 -22.79
CA ASN A 465 -11.54 -11.16 -21.97
C ASN A 465 -10.67 -10.50 -20.88
N VAL A 466 -9.43 -10.13 -21.23
CA VAL A 466 -8.55 -9.38 -20.35
C VAL A 466 -8.79 -7.91 -20.62
N LYS A 467 -9.35 -7.19 -19.64
CA LYS A 467 -9.62 -5.75 -19.80
C LYS A 467 -8.36 -4.90 -19.58
N TYR A 468 -7.51 -5.32 -18.66
CA TYR A 468 -6.39 -4.53 -18.17
C TYR A 468 -5.07 -5.29 -18.21
N GLN A 469 -3.98 -4.59 -18.52
CA GLN A 469 -2.60 -5.03 -18.36
C GLN A 469 -2.01 -4.44 -17.08
N ILE A 470 -1.21 -5.23 -16.38
CA ILE A 470 -0.67 -4.87 -15.08
C ILE A 470 0.83 -5.10 -15.08
N LYS A 471 1.59 -4.10 -14.61
CA LYS A 471 3.05 -4.16 -14.52
C LYS A 471 3.52 -3.78 -13.12
N ASN A 472 4.25 -4.68 -12.47
CA ASN A 472 4.83 -4.42 -11.16
C ASN A 472 5.94 -3.37 -11.25
N VAL A 473 5.96 -2.44 -10.29
CA VAL A 473 7.00 -1.41 -10.13
C VAL A 473 7.37 -1.26 -8.65
N VAL A 474 8.44 -0.53 -8.34
CA VAL A 474 8.82 -0.28 -6.95
C VAL A 474 7.69 0.51 -6.26
N GLY A 475 7.18 -0.02 -5.15
CA GLY A 475 6.13 0.62 -4.36
C GLY A 475 4.69 0.39 -4.86
N GLY A 476 4.46 -0.37 -5.93
CA GLY A 476 3.11 -0.64 -6.43
C GLY A 476 3.06 -1.34 -7.79
N PHE A 477 2.00 -1.08 -8.56
CA PHE A 477 1.81 -1.60 -9.91
C PHE A 477 1.14 -0.56 -10.81
N LEU A 478 1.44 -0.61 -12.10
CA LEU A 478 0.80 0.18 -13.15
C LEU A 478 -0.34 -0.64 -13.75
N VAL A 479 -1.46 0.02 -14.07
CA VAL A 479 -2.61 -0.57 -14.75
C VAL A 479 -2.92 0.25 -16.00
N GLN A 480 -3.14 -0.43 -17.12
CA GLN A 480 -3.61 0.19 -18.37
C GLN A 480 -4.61 -0.72 -19.07
N GLU A 481 -5.39 -0.19 -20.00
CA GLU A 481 -6.27 -1.01 -20.86
C GLU A 481 -5.47 -1.85 -21.86
N ASN A 482 -6.08 -2.91 -22.37
CA ASN A 482 -5.53 -3.64 -23.51
C ASN A 482 -5.56 -2.80 -24.79
N ASN A 483 -4.57 -3.00 -25.66
CA ASN A 483 -4.44 -2.24 -26.89
C ASN A 483 -5.32 -2.81 -28.01
N ASP A 484 -6.64 -2.68 -27.94
CA ASP A 484 -7.57 -3.30 -28.90
C ASP A 484 -8.12 -2.33 -29.95
N HIS A 485 -7.39 -1.22 -30.19
CA HIS A 485 -7.86 -0.15 -31.06
C HIS A 485 -7.83 -0.55 -32.55
N THR A 486 -8.93 -0.34 -33.25
CA THR A 486 -9.03 -0.53 -34.70
C THR A 486 -8.42 0.66 -35.44
N ILE A 487 -7.53 0.42 -36.40
CA ILE A 487 -6.90 1.49 -37.17
C ILE A 487 -7.65 1.83 -38.47
N LYS A 488 -7.49 3.07 -38.93
CA LYS A 488 -7.74 3.46 -40.32
C LYS A 488 -6.42 3.98 -40.90
N ALA A 489 -5.93 3.34 -41.94
CA ALA A 489 -4.68 3.72 -42.60
C ALA A 489 -4.97 4.68 -43.76
N GLU A 490 -4.44 5.90 -43.68
CA GLU A 490 -4.57 6.93 -44.73
C GLU A 490 -3.25 7.06 -45.50
N GLN A 491 -3.31 7.03 -46.83
CA GLN A 491 -2.12 7.22 -47.66
C GLN A 491 -1.73 8.70 -47.71
N VAL A 492 -0.50 9.03 -47.30
CA VAL A 492 0.00 10.41 -47.23
C VAL A 492 0.97 10.78 -48.35
N THR A 493 1.40 9.81 -49.16
CA THR A 493 2.27 9.98 -50.33
C THR A 493 1.52 9.92 -51.65
N LYS A 494 2.15 10.35 -52.74
CA LYS A 494 1.59 10.32 -54.12
C LYS A 494 1.88 9.03 -54.89
N CYS A 495 2.61 8.08 -54.30
CA CYS A 495 2.98 6.81 -54.94
C CYS A 495 1.77 5.87 -55.08
N THR A 496 1.78 4.98 -56.07
CA THR A 496 0.74 3.96 -56.24
C THR A 496 1.01 2.74 -55.35
N THR A 497 -0.06 2.08 -54.91
CA THR A 497 0.01 0.82 -54.15
C THR A 497 -0.98 -0.19 -54.70
N THR A 498 -0.61 -1.46 -54.66
CA THR A 498 -1.49 -2.59 -54.96
C THR A 498 -2.34 -2.97 -53.74
N GLU A 499 -3.46 -3.65 -53.96
CA GLU A 499 -4.28 -4.17 -52.84
C GLU A 499 -3.51 -5.19 -52.00
N LYS A 500 -2.67 -6.01 -52.63
CA LYS A 500 -1.81 -6.98 -51.92
C LYS A 500 -0.83 -6.31 -50.98
N GLU A 501 -0.21 -5.19 -51.39
CA GLU A 501 0.65 -4.40 -50.51
C GLU A 501 -0.14 -3.82 -49.34
N LYS A 502 -1.38 -3.38 -49.54
CA LYS A 502 -2.24 -2.90 -48.44
C LYS A 502 -2.59 -4.02 -47.47
N GLU A 503 -2.93 -5.21 -47.96
CA GLU A 503 -3.16 -6.40 -47.14
C GLU A 503 -1.91 -6.75 -46.30
N ASP A 504 -0.74 -6.75 -46.93
CA ASP A 504 0.53 -7.00 -46.24
C ASP A 504 0.85 -5.91 -45.19
N LEU A 505 0.58 -4.63 -45.48
CA LEU A 505 0.76 -3.54 -44.50
C LEU A 505 -0.12 -3.75 -43.26
N ILE A 506 -1.38 -4.12 -43.43
CA ILE A 506 -2.29 -4.41 -42.31
C ILE A 506 -1.86 -5.68 -41.56
N PHE A 507 -1.44 -6.72 -42.27
CA PHE A 507 -0.88 -7.93 -41.68
C PHE A 507 0.34 -7.62 -40.80
N ALA A 508 1.30 -6.84 -41.30
CA ALA A 508 2.46 -6.46 -40.50
C ALA A 508 2.13 -5.49 -39.37
N TRP A 509 1.16 -4.61 -39.54
CA TRP A 509 0.69 -3.73 -38.47
C TRP A 509 0.18 -4.52 -37.26
N LYS A 510 -0.65 -5.54 -37.52
CA LYS A 510 -1.17 -6.46 -36.51
C LYS A 510 -0.04 -7.15 -35.75
N ILE A 511 1.00 -7.63 -36.44
CA ILE A 511 2.16 -8.27 -35.78
C ILE A 511 2.99 -7.25 -35.01
N CYS A 512 3.27 -6.10 -35.62
CA CYS A 512 4.17 -5.08 -35.08
C CYS A 512 3.71 -4.56 -33.71
N LYS A 513 2.38 -4.52 -33.49
CA LYS A 513 1.74 -4.21 -32.20
C LYS A 513 2.23 -5.09 -31.03
N HIS A 514 2.65 -6.33 -31.30
CA HIS A 514 3.06 -7.30 -30.29
C HIS A 514 4.58 -7.50 -30.23
N VAL A 515 5.35 -6.76 -31.04
CA VAL A 515 6.81 -6.81 -31.04
C VAL A 515 7.34 -5.75 -30.08
N LYS A 516 8.34 -6.10 -29.26
CA LYS A 516 8.95 -5.14 -28.33
C LYS A 516 9.56 -3.95 -29.06
N SER A 517 9.32 -2.75 -28.54
CA SER A 517 9.68 -1.48 -29.19
C SER A 517 11.17 -1.12 -29.04
N ASN A 518 11.79 -0.43 -30.00
CA ASN A 518 11.23 -0.04 -31.30
C ASN A 518 11.12 -1.24 -32.25
N ALA A 519 9.96 -1.41 -32.88
CA ALA A 519 9.66 -2.58 -33.70
C ALA A 519 9.54 -2.25 -35.19
N ILE A 520 10.08 -3.13 -36.03
CA ILE A 520 9.93 -3.10 -37.49
C ILE A 520 9.55 -4.49 -37.97
N VAL A 521 8.49 -4.59 -38.78
CA VAL A 521 8.05 -5.84 -39.41
C VAL A 521 8.01 -5.65 -40.91
N ILE A 522 8.72 -6.51 -41.64
CA ILE A 522 8.73 -6.57 -43.10
C ILE A 522 7.95 -7.81 -43.51
N PRO A 523 6.73 -7.67 -44.04
CA PRO A 523 5.96 -8.77 -44.58
C PRO A 523 6.09 -8.85 -46.10
N LYS A 524 5.77 -10.03 -46.63
CA LYS A 524 5.47 -10.24 -48.05
C LYS A 524 4.56 -11.45 -48.21
N ASP A 525 3.48 -11.30 -48.97
CA ASP A 525 2.55 -12.38 -49.32
C ASP A 525 1.96 -13.10 -48.10
N GLY A 526 1.56 -12.31 -47.09
CA GLY A 526 1.00 -12.80 -45.83
C GLY A 526 2.00 -13.49 -44.91
N CYS A 527 3.30 -13.25 -45.07
CA CYS A 527 4.36 -13.82 -44.25
C CYS A 527 5.31 -12.73 -43.74
N ALA A 528 5.59 -12.69 -42.44
CA ALA A 528 6.69 -11.90 -41.92
C ALA A 528 8.00 -12.51 -42.42
N ILE A 529 8.80 -11.75 -43.17
CA ILE A 529 10.09 -12.19 -43.71
C ILE A 529 11.27 -11.55 -42.98
N GLY A 530 11.04 -10.47 -42.22
CA GLY A 530 12.05 -9.82 -41.40
C GLY A 530 11.43 -9.09 -40.23
N ILE A 531 11.97 -9.29 -39.02
CA ILE A 531 11.47 -8.68 -37.79
C ILE A 531 12.64 -8.07 -37.02
N GLY A 532 12.59 -6.76 -36.81
CA GLY A 532 13.50 -5.99 -35.97
C GLY A 532 12.85 -5.72 -34.62
N VAL A 533 13.46 -6.22 -33.54
CA VAL A 533 12.85 -6.28 -32.20
C VAL A 533 13.67 -5.44 -31.21
N GLY A 534 12.99 -4.60 -30.42
CA GLY A 534 13.48 -4.13 -29.12
C GLY A 534 14.66 -3.17 -29.14
N GLN A 535 14.91 -2.44 -30.24
CA GLN A 535 16.07 -1.56 -30.32
C GLN A 535 15.80 -0.17 -29.73
N THR A 536 16.84 0.43 -29.14
CA THR A 536 16.82 1.81 -28.67
C THR A 536 16.72 2.82 -29.82
N SER A 537 17.26 2.48 -30.99
CA SER A 537 17.20 3.27 -32.21
C SER A 537 16.35 2.57 -33.27
N ARG A 538 15.50 3.34 -33.97
CA ARG A 538 14.59 2.75 -34.96
C ARG A 538 15.30 2.33 -36.25
N ILE A 539 16.32 3.06 -36.67
CA ILE A 539 17.13 2.67 -37.83
C ILE A 539 17.83 1.33 -37.58
N ASP A 540 18.19 1.01 -36.33
CA ASP A 540 18.76 -0.30 -35.99
C ASP A 540 17.72 -1.41 -36.12
N SER A 541 16.48 -1.18 -35.70
CA SER A 541 15.38 -2.14 -35.96
C SER A 541 15.15 -2.33 -37.46
N VAL A 542 15.21 -1.27 -38.26
CA VAL A 542 15.13 -1.38 -39.74
C VAL A 542 16.27 -2.24 -40.26
N ASN A 543 17.51 -1.94 -39.88
CA ASN A 543 18.69 -2.68 -40.32
C ASN A 543 18.62 -4.17 -39.95
N ILE A 544 18.16 -4.49 -38.74
CA ILE A 544 17.97 -5.88 -38.30
C ILE A 544 16.88 -6.57 -39.13
N ALA A 545 15.73 -5.93 -39.32
CA ALA A 545 14.63 -6.50 -40.10
C ALA A 545 15.06 -6.78 -41.54
N MET A 546 15.75 -5.82 -42.18
CA MET A 546 16.30 -5.96 -43.54
C MET A 546 17.32 -7.09 -43.62
N LYS A 547 18.25 -7.16 -42.65
CA LYS A 547 19.26 -8.21 -42.61
C LYS A 547 18.63 -9.60 -42.49
N LYS A 548 17.56 -9.74 -41.71
CA LYS A 548 16.83 -11.01 -41.57
C LYS A 548 16.09 -11.38 -42.86
N ALA A 549 15.42 -10.42 -43.48
CA ALA A 549 14.69 -10.66 -44.73
C ALA A 549 15.62 -10.90 -45.94
N GLY A 550 16.80 -10.30 -45.95
CA GLY A 550 17.77 -10.42 -47.04
C GLY A 550 17.17 -10.01 -48.38
N GLU A 551 17.43 -10.80 -49.42
CA GLU A 551 16.92 -10.54 -50.78
C GLU A 551 15.38 -10.56 -50.88
N LYS A 552 14.69 -11.17 -49.90
CA LYS A 552 13.21 -11.22 -49.87
C LYS A 552 12.58 -9.83 -49.69
N CYS A 553 13.35 -8.83 -49.22
CA CYS A 553 12.88 -7.43 -49.07
C CYS A 553 12.40 -6.79 -50.38
N LYS A 554 12.91 -7.23 -51.53
CA LYS A 554 12.58 -6.59 -52.81
C LYS A 554 11.10 -6.75 -53.13
N GLY A 555 10.39 -5.62 -53.24
CA GLY A 555 8.94 -5.59 -53.45
C GLY A 555 8.12 -5.96 -52.21
N ALA A 556 8.75 -5.97 -51.03
CA ALA A 556 8.06 -6.13 -49.76
C ALA A 556 7.59 -4.78 -49.22
N VAL A 557 6.76 -4.81 -48.18
CA VAL A 557 6.34 -3.60 -47.47
C VAL A 557 6.94 -3.57 -46.06
N LEU A 558 6.66 -2.54 -45.28
CA LEU A 558 7.20 -2.41 -43.93
C LEU A 558 6.19 -1.74 -42.98
N ALA A 559 6.07 -2.26 -41.76
CA ALA A 559 5.36 -1.63 -40.66
C ALA A 559 6.31 -1.18 -39.55
N SER A 560 5.99 -0.05 -38.93
CA SER A 560 6.69 0.51 -37.78
C SER A 560 5.71 0.84 -36.67
N ASP A 561 5.98 0.37 -35.45
CA ASP A 561 5.12 0.57 -34.27
C ASP A 561 4.94 2.06 -33.89
N ALA A 562 5.92 2.87 -34.26
CA ALA A 562 6.02 4.29 -33.97
C ALA A 562 6.56 5.12 -35.16
N PHE A 563 6.49 6.45 -35.04
CA PHE A 563 6.69 7.39 -36.16
C PHE A 563 8.13 7.54 -36.70
N PHE A 564 8.47 7.57 -37.99
CA PHE A 564 9.91 7.76 -38.31
C PHE A 564 10.43 9.15 -37.89
N PRO A 565 11.44 9.26 -36.99
CA PRO A 565 11.88 10.57 -36.51
C PRO A 565 12.73 11.32 -37.54
N PHE A 566 13.37 10.58 -38.46
CA PHE A 566 14.21 11.12 -39.53
C PHE A 566 13.99 10.34 -40.85
N PRO A 567 14.38 10.93 -42.00
CA PRO A 567 14.25 10.27 -43.31
C PRO A 567 15.20 9.09 -43.56
N ASP A 568 16.19 8.87 -42.71
CA ASP A 568 17.23 7.84 -42.85
C ASP A 568 16.64 6.43 -42.99
N SER A 569 15.67 6.06 -42.16
CA SER A 569 14.96 4.79 -42.26
C SER A 569 14.24 4.60 -43.59
N ILE A 570 13.73 5.69 -44.18
CA ILE A 570 13.02 5.64 -45.46
C ILE A 570 14.01 5.41 -46.61
N VAL A 571 15.12 6.15 -46.59
CA VAL A 571 16.20 5.99 -47.57
C VAL A 571 16.80 4.59 -47.47
N GLU A 572 17.00 4.07 -46.26
CA GLU A 572 17.54 2.73 -46.05
C GLU A 572 16.57 1.63 -46.51
N SER A 573 15.27 1.82 -46.27
CA SER A 573 14.22 0.91 -46.76
C SER A 573 14.16 0.89 -48.29
N ALA A 574 14.34 2.05 -48.94
CA ALA A 574 14.37 2.17 -50.39
C ALA A 574 15.54 1.39 -51.02
N LYS A 575 16.73 1.43 -50.41
CA LYS A 575 17.91 0.69 -50.91
C LYS A 575 17.66 -0.82 -50.97
N HIS A 576 16.83 -1.35 -50.07
CA HIS A 576 16.48 -2.75 -49.99
C HIS A 576 15.23 -3.13 -50.81
N GLY A 577 14.62 -2.14 -51.49
CA GLY A 577 13.50 -2.36 -52.39
C GLY A 577 12.14 -2.46 -51.71
N ILE A 578 11.98 -1.87 -50.52
CA ILE A 578 10.65 -1.71 -49.91
C ILE A 578 9.81 -0.76 -50.76
N THR A 579 8.55 -1.13 -51.02
CA THR A 579 7.65 -0.38 -51.90
C THR A 579 6.60 0.42 -51.13
N ALA A 580 6.22 -0.02 -49.93
CA ALA A 580 5.27 0.70 -49.09
C ALA A 580 5.60 0.60 -47.59
N ILE A 581 5.18 1.61 -46.81
CA ILE A 581 5.42 1.73 -45.38
C ILE A 581 4.12 2.13 -44.66
N ILE A 582 3.83 1.51 -43.51
CA ILE A 582 2.77 1.93 -42.58
C ILE A 582 3.37 2.33 -41.23
N GLN A 583 2.94 3.47 -40.70
CA GLN A 583 3.40 4.02 -39.43
C GLN A 583 2.30 4.90 -38.79
N PRO A 584 2.42 5.36 -37.53
CA PRO A 584 1.42 6.25 -36.94
C PRO A 584 1.35 7.64 -37.56
N GLY A 585 2.49 8.22 -37.95
CA GLY A 585 2.61 9.67 -38.12
C GLY A 585 2.65 10.43 -36.78
N GLY A 586 2.66 11.76 -36.83
CA GLY A 586 2.70 12.65 -35.66
C GLY A 586 4.09 13.17 -35.29
N SER A 587 5.10 13.02 -36.17
CA SER A 587 6.43 13.62 -35.96
C SER A 587 6.43 15.08 -36.42
N LEU A 588 7.20 15.93 -35.72
CA LEU A 588 7.52 17.28 -36.19
C LEU A 588 8.21 17.28 -37.57
N LYS A 589 8.81 16.14 -37.95
CA LYS A 589 9.52 15.94 -39.23
C LYS A 589 8.76 15.06 -40.22
N ASP A 590 7.45 14.85 -40.04
CA ASP A 590 6.66 14.01 -40.96
C ASP A 590 6.77 14.47 -42.42
N GLN A 591 6.81 15.79 -42.67
CA GLN A 591 6.95 16.31 -44.03
C GLN A 591 8.27 15.92 -44.69
N ASP A 592 9.38 15.87 -43.93
CA ASP A 592 10.68 15.43 -44.44
C ASP A 592 10.66 13.93 -44.78
N VAL A 593 10.01 13.14 -43.92
CA VAL A 593 9.83 11.68 -44.09
C VAL A 593 8.95 11.38 -45.30
N ILE A 594 7.82 12.08 -45.46
CA ILE A 594 6.92 11.98 -46.61
C ILE A 594 7.63 12.40 -47.90
N LYS A 595 8.42 13.48 -47.86
CA LYS A 595 9.21 13.93 -49.01
C LYS A 595 10.23 12.87 -49.43
N ALA A 596 10.93 12.26 -48.47
CA ALA A 596 11.87 11.18 -48.75
C ALA A 596 11.18 9.93 -49.30
N ALA A 597 10.00 9.57 -48.79
CA ALA A 597 9.22 8.45 -49.30
C ALA A 597 8.82 8.67 -50.77
N ASN A 598 8.25 9.85 -51.08
CA ASN A 598 7.91 10.22 -52.46
C ASN A 598 9.15 10.22 -53.38
N ALA A 599 10.28 10.78 -52.92
CA ALA A 599 11.52 10.82 -53.70
C ALA A 599 12.07 9.41 -54.02
N ASN A 600 11.84 8.45 -53.12
CA ASN A 600 12.26 7.06 -53.27
C ASN A 600 11.15 6.14 -53.82
N LYS A 601 10.02 6.71 -54.26
CA LYS A 601 8.86 5.97 -54.79
C LYS A 601 8.26 4.95 -53.81
N ILE A 602 8.32 5.26 -52.51
CA ILE A 602 7.71 4.48 -51.44
C ILE A 602 6.35 5.06 -51.11
N ALA A 603 5.30 4.24 -51.16
CA ALA A 603 4.02 4.63 -50.62
C ALA A 603 4.02 4.62 -49.09
N MET A 604 3.37 5.57 -48.45
CA MET A 604 3.33 5.70 -46.99
C MET A 604 1.92 5.90 -46.49
N PHE A 605 1.59 5.17 -45.42
CA PHE A 605 0.30 5.23 -44.74
C PHE A 605 0.46 5.64 -43.28
N PHE A 606 -0.39 6.57 -42.84
CA PHE A 606 -0.48 7.00 -41.45
C PHE A 606 -1.73 6.37 -40.79
N THR A 607 -1.56 5.83 -39.59
CA THR A 607 -2.66 5.22 -38.82
C THR A 607 -3.21 6.14 -37.73
N GLY A 608 -2.45 7.15 -37.30
CA GLY A 608 -2.76 7.98 -36.13
C GLY A 608 -2.63 7.26 -34.78
N VAL A 609 -2.21 5.99 -34.76
CA VAL A 609 -2.21 5.13 -33.57
C VAL A 609 -0.82 4.55 -33.37
N ARG A 610 -0.23 4.76 -32.20
CA ARG A 610 1.11 4.25 -31.84
C ARG A 610 0.99 3.02 -30.95
N ASN A 611 1.75 1.96 -31.27
CA ASN A 611 1.69 0.67 -30.57
C ASN A 611 3.00 0.33 -29.84
N PHE A 612 3.43 1.17 -28.90
CA PHE A 612 4.62 0.83 -28.11
C PHE A 612 4.36 -0.36 -27.16
N PHE A 613 5.34 -1.25 -27.07
CA PHE A 613 5.29 -2.42 -26.20
C PHE A 613 6.63 -2.67 -25.51
N HIS A 614 6.63 -2.69 -24.17
CA HIS A 614 7.82 -2.79 -23.31
C HIS A 614 7.72 -3.93 -22.29
#